data_AF-A0A955VCY4-F1
#
_entry.id   AF-A0A955VCY4-F1
#
_cell.length_a   1.000
_cell.length_b   1.000
_cell.length_c   1.000
_cell.angle_alpha   90.00
_cell.angle_beta   90.00
_cell.angle_gamma   90.00
#
_symmetry.space_group_name_H-M   'P 1'
#
loop_
_entity.id
_entity.type
_entity.pdbx_description
1 polymer ?
#
loop_
_entity_poly.entity_id
_entity_poly.type
_entity_poly.pdbx_seq_one_letter_code
_entity_poly.pdbx_strand_id
1 'polypeptide(L)'
;MPRNVPVALALFSTLVLLPAAASARATGAEAAFEQLTGVELTFVQEGLPPGAGYDRMPPLDAERRADAARILLDEARKYPPGYLAKVGLKHIAVFAACVDDEGDGFRPYDEERGGYVYFGQWNGEDTIVAAFYNAQQLPLTFHHEVFHAVDGTADGETHRRHFTSDDARFEAAVSGERPYPAARISASDLAALEKRAAGRVLRDAVGDYCAKNPGEDQAETARHLMTALPDALLQAARRPELPGSQRILHVLASYGEAVEGGPGVDWFVHVALGRERATPEGRLGELAVGPLDDARAAEARDLIARYARANGALPAAQAA
;
A
#
# COMPACT_ATOMS: atom_id res chain seq x y z
N MET A 1 65.92 52.87 24.56
CA MET A 1 65.75 51.44 24.26
C MET A 1 64.27 51.08 24.29
N PRO A 2 63.57 51.00 23.15
CA PRO A 2 62.25 50.41 23.10
C PRO A 2 62.36 48.90 22.82
N ARG A 3 61.68 48.09 23.64
CA ARG A 3 61.61 46.63 23.49
C ARG A 3 60.53 46.30 22.46
N ASN A 4 60.93 45.63 21.38
CA ASN A 4 60.05 45.00 20.41
C ASN A 4 59.31 43.82 21.09
N VAL A 5 57.99 43.85 21.07
CA VAL A 5 57.14 42.70 21.44
C VAL A 5 56.68 42.03 20.15
N PRO A 6 56.97 40.74 19.91
CA PRO A 6 56.44 40.04 18.76
C PRO A 6 54.96 39.69 18.98
N VAL A 7 54.10 40.14 18.09
CA VAL A 7 52.71 39.71 17.98
C VAL A 7 52.71 38.33 17.32
N ALA A 8 52.47 37.28 18.11
CA ALA A 8 52.24 35.93 17.61
C ALA A 8 50.79 35.84 17.10
N LEU A 9 50.65 35.76 15.78
CA LEU A 9 49.40 35.45 15.10
C LEU A 9 49.07 33.96 15.36
N ALA A 10 48.17 33.68 16.30
CA ALA A 10 47.60 32.35 16.47
C ALA A 10 46.49 32.14 15.43
N LEU A 11 46.80 31.42 14.34
CA LEU A 11 45.79 30.85 13.47
C LEU A 11 45.03 29.77 14.24
N PHE A 12 43.87 30.11 14.78
CA PHE A 12 42.87 29.14 15.21
C PHE A 12 42.22 28.54 13.96
N SER A 13 42.73 27.40 13.50
CA SER A 13 42.03 26.53 12.57
C SER A 13 40.88 25.87 13.31
N THR A 14 39.71 26.51 13.31
CA THR A 14 38.46 25.89 13.73
C THR A 14 38.11 24.84 12.68
N LEU A 15 38.49 23.59 12.93
CA LEU A 15 37.94 22.45 12.23
C LEU A 15 36.45 22.41 12.56
N VAL A 16 35.62 22.92 11.64
CA VAL A 16 34.18 22.66 11.67
C VAL A 16 34.02 21.18 11.34
N LEU A 17 33.91 20.35 12.37
CA LEU A 17 33.33 19.03 12.27
C LEU A 17 31.86 19.23 11.88
N LEU A 18 31.61 19.31 10.57
CA LEU A 18 30.28 19.08 10.05
C LEU A 18 29.85 17.71 10.60
N PRO A 19 28.69 17.60 11.29
CA PRO A 19 28.13 16.29 11.52
C PRO A 19 27.88 15.71 10.12
N ALA A 20 28.65 14.69 9.76
CA ALA A 20 28.22 13.77 8.73
C ALA A 20 26.94 13.15 9.30
N ALA A 21 25.81 13.79 9.03
CA ALA A 21 24.50 13.16 9.07
C ALA A 21 24.59 12.05 8.04
N ALA A 22 25.08 10.91 8.50
CA ALA A 22 25.09 9.68 7.76
C ALA A 22 23.62 9.35 7.53
N SER A 23 23.09 9.82 6.40
CA SER A 23 22.06 9.12 5.65
C SER A 23 22.65 7.72 5.42
N ALA A 24 22.43 6.84 6.40
CA ALA A 24 22.76 5.44 6.30
C ALA A 24 22.01 4.97 5.07
N ARG A 25 22.79 4.66 4.02
CA ARG A 25 22.27 4.20 2.73
C ARG A 25 21.13 3.23 2.98
N ALA A 26 20.00 3.52 2.32
CA ALA A 26 18.86 2.64 2.24
C ALA A 26 19.34 1.18 2.10
N THR A 27 18.81 0.29 2.92
CA THR A 27 19.03 -1.15 2.70
C THR A 27 18.57 -1.50 1.27
N GLY A 28 19.07 -2.60 0.71
CA GLY A 28 18.64 -3.01 -0.64
C GLY A 28 17.12 -3.17 -0.78
N ALA A 29 16.42 -3.48 0.32
CA ALA A 29 14.97 -3.60 0.35
C ALA A 29 14.24 -2.25 0.31
N GLU A 30 14.75 -1.22 0.99
CA GLU A 30 14.19 0.14 0.97
C GLU A 30 14.26 0.75 -0.42
N ALA A 31 15.44 0.70 -1.05
CA ALA A 31 15.60 1.20 -2.41
C ALA A 31 14.73 0.42 -3.42
N ALA A 32 14.60 -0.90 -3.25
CA ALA A 32 13.72 -1.71 -4.08
C ALA A 32 12.24 -1.41 -3.83
N PHE A 33 11.85 -1.06 -2.61
CA PHE A 33 10.50 -0.63 -2.28
C PHE A 33 10.18 0.67 -3.01
N GLU A 34 11.03 1.70 -2.86
CA GLU A 34 10.84 2.99 -3.52
C GLU A 34 10.80 2.85 -5.04
N GLN A 35 11.69 2.04 -5.61
CA GLN A 35 11.70 1.76 -7.05
C GLN A 35 10.40 1.08 -7.51
N LEU A 36 9.86 0.15 -6.71
CA LEU A 36 8.63 -0.56 -7.04
C LEU A 36 7.40 0.35 -6.91
N THR A 37 7.31 1.13 -5.85
CA THR A 37 6.07 1.80 -5.44
C THR A 37 6.01 3.27 -5.84
N GLY A 38 7.18 3.91 -6.01
CA GLY A 38 7.32 5.36 -6.12
C GLY A 38 7.14 6.12 -4.80
N VAL A 39 7.08 5.40 -3.67
CA VAL A 39 6.79 5.95 -2.33
C VAL A 39 8.03 5.80 -1.45
N GLU A 40 8.44 6.87 -0.76
CA GLU A 40 9.56 6.86 0.17
C GLU A 40 9.27 5.98 1.38
N LEU A 41 10.21 5.09 1.73
CA LEU A 41 10.14 4.28 2.94
C LEU A 41 11.11 4.83 3.98
N THR A 42 10.59 5.45 5.03
CA THR A 42 11.39 6.09 6.09
C THR A 42 11.20 5.41 7.46
N PHE A 43 12.20 5.56 8.32
CA PHE A 43 12.23 5.02 9.69
C PHE A 43 12.59 6.10 10.71
N VAL A 44 12.54 7.36 10.27
CA VAL A 44 12.86 8.54 11.05
C VAL A 44 11.69 9.51 10.97
N GLN A 45 11.47 10.26 12.05
CA GLN A 45 10.36 11.22 12.13
C GLN A 45 10.68 12.50 11.35
N GLU A 46 11.97 12.83 11.23
CA GLU A 46 12.45 13.97 10.47
C GLU A 46 12.03 13.85 9.00
N GLY A 47 11.27 14.84 8.53
CA GLY A 47 10.81 14.90 7.13
C GLY A 47 9.36 14.45 6.91
N LEU A 48 8.69 13.89 7.93
CA LEU A 48 7.25 13.65 7.84
C LEU A 48 6.48 14.97 7.76
N PRO A 49 5.38 15.03 6.98
CA PRO A 49 4.59 16.25 6.88
C PRO A 49 3.92 16.58 8.22
N PRO A 50 3.65 17.88 8.48
CA PRO A 50 2.94 18.28 9.70
C PRO A 50 1.61 17.53 9.87
N GLY A 51 1.36 17.01 11.07
CA GLY A 51 0.16 16.23 11.36
C GLY A 51 0.21 14.76 10.93
N ALA A 52 1.29 14.29 10.31
CA ALA A 52 1.55 12.87 10.14
C ALA A 52 2.31 12.33 11.36
N GLY A 53 1.64 11.50 12.16
CA GLY A 53 2.29 10.74 13.23
C GLY A 53 1.56 10.81 14.57
N TYR A 54 2.28 10.34 15.58
CA TYR A 54 1.81 10.19 16.95
C TYR A 54 2.70 10.99 17.90
N ASP A 55 2.24 11.24 19.12
CA ASP A 55 3.00 11.96 20.14
C ASP A 55 4.37 11.32 20.42
N ARG A 56 4.43 9.98 20.37
CA ARG A 56 5.68 9.21 20.50
C ARG A 56 5.80 8.14 19.42
N MET A 57 6.92 8.20 18.69
CA MET A 57 7.28 7.28 17.61
C MET A 57 8.75 6.83 17.74
N PRO A 58 9.08 5.98 18.72
CA PRO A 58 10.46 5.53 18.91
C PRO A 58 10.97 4.82 17.65
N PRO A 59 12.21 5.11 17.20
CA PRO A 59 12.76 4.52 15.99
C PRO A 59 12.99 3.01 16.15
N LEU A 60 13.03 2.31 15.03
CA LEU A 60 13.51 0.92 14.99
C LEU A 60 15.03 0.87 15.10
N ASP A 61 15.55 -0.20 15.71
CA ASP A 61 16.95 -0.57 15.53
C ASP A 61 17.23 -1.05 14.09
N ALA A 62 18.51 -1.20 13.75
CA ALA A 62 18.94 -1.53 12.38
C ALA A 62 18.43 -2.89 11.88
N GLU A 63 18.33 -3.89 12.76
CA GLU A 63 17.85 -5.23 12.40
C GLU A 63 16.36 -5.19 12.09
N ARG A 64 15.56 -4.57 12.98
CA ARG A 64 14.12 -4.44 12.80
C ARG A 64 13.77 -3.53 11.62
N ARG A 65 14.57 -2.51 11.33
CA ARG A 65 14.43 -1.70 10.10
C ARG A 65 14.57 -2.57 8.85
N ALA A 66 15.62 -3.38 8.79
CA ALA A 66 15.86 -4.27 7.64
C ALA A 66 14.71 -5.28 7.46
N ASP A 67 14.19 -5.83 8.55
CA ASP A 67 13.05 -6.74 8.51
C ASP A 67 11.75 -6.05 8.07
N ALA A 68 11.44 -4.87 8.62
CA ALA A 68 10.27 -4.09 8.21
C ALA A 68 10.33 -3.75 6.72
N ALA A 69 11.48 -3.32 6.22
CA ALA A 69 11.66 -3.00 4.80
C ALA A 69 11.43 -4.21 3.89
N ARG A 70 11.95 -5.38 4.27
CA ARG A 70 11.75 -6.62 3.50
C ARG A 70 10.28 -7.03 3.49
N ILE A 71 9.61 -6.99 4.65
CA ILE A 71 8.19 -7.31 4.77
C ILE A 71 7.36 -6.36 3.89
N LEU A 72 7.58 -5.06 4.00
CA LEU A 72 6.83 -4.08 3.22
C LEU A 72 7.10 -4.20 1.72
N LEU A 73 8.33 -4.52 1.30
CA LEU A 73 8.61 -4.83 -0.10
C LEU A 73 7.84 -6.04 -0.61
N ASP A 74 7.80 -7.12 0.18
CA ASP A 74 7.05 -8.33 -0.18
C ASP A 74 5.54 -8.05 -0.27
N GLU A 75 4.99 -7.26 0.65
CA GLU A 75 3.58 -6.88 0.65
C GLU A 75 3.24 -5.87 -0.46
N ALA A 76 4.15 -4.94 -0.77
CA ALA A 76 3.97 -3.96 -1.84
C ALA A 76 3.88 -4.62 -3.23
N ARG A 77 4.50 -5.79 -3.43
CA ARG A 77 4.39 -6.56 -4.68
C ARG A 77 2.97 -7.08 -4.96
N LYS A 78 2.06 -7.03 -3.99
CA LYS A 78 0.64 -7.32 -4.20
C LYS A 78 -0.08 -6.20 -4.96
N TYR A 79 0.54 -5.04 -5.12
CA TYR A 79 0.02 -3.92 -5.89
C TYR A 79 0.78 -3.77 -7.22
N PRO A 80 0.17 -3.16 -8.26
CA PRO A 80 0.92 -2.81 -9.46
C PRO A 80 2.08 -1.85 -9.12
N PRO A 81 3.24 -1.96 -9.80
CA PRO A 81 4.32 -0.99 -9.68
C PRO A 81 3.81 0.44 -9.91
N GLY A 82 4.25 1.37 -9.06
CA GLY A 82 3.83 2.76 -9.05
C GLY A 82 2.40 3.01 -8.56
N TYR A 83 1.61 1.97 -8.24
CA TYR A 83 0.22 2.15 -7.84
C TYR A 83 0.08 2.97 -6.56
N LEU A 84 0.91 2.70 -5.54
CA LEU A 84 0.86 3.42 -4.26
C LEU A 84 1.09 4.93 -4.45
N ALA A 85 2.07 5.31 -5.29
CA ALA A 85 2.29 6.72 -5.62
C ALA A 85 1.12 7.33 -6.43
N LYS A 86 0.48 6.55 -7.31
CA LYS A 86 -0.69 7.01 -8.07
C LYS A 86 -1.92 7.27 -7.21
N VAL A 87 -2.09 6.55 -6.10
CA VAL A 87 -3.12 6.82 -5.09
C VAL A 87 -2.66 7.87 -4.07
N GLY A 88 -1.70 8.71 -4.46
CA GLY A 88 -1.30 9.91 -3.72
C GLY A 88 -0.29 9.70 -2.60
N LEU A 89 0.09 8.47 -2.26
CA LEU A 89 1.08 8.22 -1.21
C LEU A 89 2.47 8.73 -1.62
N LYS A 90 3.13 9.42 -0.70
CA LYS A 90 4.52 9.89 -0.84
C LYS A 90 5.44 9.28 0.20
N HIS A 91 4.93 9.03 1.41
CA HIS A 91 5.73 8.52 2.51
C HIS A 91 5.04 7.35 3.21
N ILE A 92 5.81 6.32 3.53
CA ILE A 92 5.45 5.29 4.51
C ILE A 92 6.54 5.29 5.58
N ALA A 93 6.14 5.52 6.82
CA ALA A 93 7.03 5.63 7.96
C ALA A 93 6.78 4.49 8.94
N VAL A 94 7.84 3.79 9.38
CA VAL A 94 7.71 2.66 10.30
C VAL A 94 8.53 2.87 11.57
N PHE A 95 7.88 2.68 12.71
CA PHE A 95 8.46 2.91 14.04
C PHE A 95 8.30 1.69 14.95
N ALA A 96 9.02 1.66 16.07
CA ALA A 96 8.89 0.61 17.08
C ALA A 96 7.55 0.66 17.81
N ALA A 97 6.92 1.85 17.84
CA ALA A 97 5.62 2.11 18.43
C ALA A 97 4.98 3.35 17.80
N CYS A 98 3.67 3.43 17.93
CA CYS A 98 2.86 4.61 17.65
C CYS A 98 2.00 4.86 18.88
N VAL A 99 2.25 5.95 19.60
CA VAL A 99 1.63 6.21 20.90
C VAL A 99 1.15 7.65 20.99
N ASP A 100 -0.13 7.84 21.32
CA ASP A 100 -0.69 9.16 21.67
C ASP A 100 -1.03 9.24 23.15
N ASP A 101 -1.04 10.48 23.66
CA ASP A 101 -1.54 10.80 24.99
C ASP A 101 -3.07 10.72 25.06
N GLU A 102 -3.75 10.89 23.93
CA GLU A 102 -5.21 10.85 23.79
C GLU A 102 -5.68 9.55 23.09
N GLY A 103 -6.75 8.95 23.63
CA GLY A 103 -7.31 7.70 23.13
C GLY A 103 -8.50 7.95 22.21
N ASP A 104 -8.65 7.12 21.18
CA ASP A 104 -9.81 7.12 20.28
C ASP A 104 -11.02 6.34 20.81
N GLY A 105 -10.90 5.75 22.01
CA GLY A 105 -11.91 4.90 22.65
C GLY A 105 -11.88 3.42 22.24
N PHE A 106 -11.01 3.02 21.31
CA PHE A 106 -10.89 1.63 20.83
C PHE A 106 -9.59 0.97 21.27
N ARG A 107 -8.57 1.75 21.64
CA ARG A 107 -7.28 1.24 22.11
C ARG A 107 -7.15 1.31 23.63
N PRO A 108 -6.60 0.27 24.28
CA PRO A 108 -6.26 0.36 25.69
C PRO A 108 -5.05 1.27 25.91
N TYR A 109 -5.02 1.91 27.08
CA TYR A 109 -3.82 2.62 27.56
C TYR A 109 -2.75 1.58 27.95
N ASP A 110 -1.51 1.82 27.54
CA ASP A 110 -0.34 1.01 27.88
C ASP A 110 0.53 1.80 28.86
N GLU A 111 0.56 1.33 30.11
CA GLU A 111 1.32 1.95 31.21
C GLU A 111 2.84 1.94 30.96
N GLU A 112 3.37 0.93 30.27
CA GLU A 112 4.80 0.84 29.96
C GLU A 112 5.21 1.91 28.93
N ARG A 113 4.31 2.21 28.00
CA ARG A 113 4.52 3.18 26.92
C ARG A 113 3.97 4.58 27.23
N GLY A 114 3.27 4.71 28.35
CA GLY A 114 2.71 5.95 28.88
C GLY A 114 1.62 6.56 27.99
N GLY A 115 0.87 5.77 27.21
CA GLY A 115 -0.13 6.28 26.28
C GLY A 115 -0.98 5.21 25.60
N TYR A 116 -1.86 5.63 24.70
CA TYR A 116 -2.68 4.76 23.88
C TYR A 116 -1.89 4.26 22.68
N VAL A 117 -1.90 2.94 22.47
CA VAL A 117 -1.04 2.29 21.48
C VAL A 117 -1.80 2.00 20.20
N TYR A 118 -1.31 2.54 19.10
CA TYR A 118 -1.88 2.37 17.77
C TYR A 118 -1.02 1.46 16.90
N PHE A 119 -1.66 0.86 15.90
CA PHE A 119 -0.96 0.06 14.91
C PHE A 119 -0.46 0.90 13.74
N GLY A 120 -1.23 1.90 13.32
CA GLY A 120 -0.86 2.83 12.27
C GLY A 120 -2.00 3.79 11.97
N GLN A 121 -1.71 4.73 11.07
CA GLN A 121 -2.66 5.67 10.50
C GLN A 121 -2.18 6.13 9.12
N TRP A 122 -3.12 6.36 8.23
CA TRP A 122 -2.98 7.29 7.12
C TRP A 122 -3.41 8.70 7.56
N ASN A 123 -2.61 9.72 7.24
CA ASN A 123 -2.83 11.09 7.71
C ASN A 123 -4.00 11.83 7.00
N GLY A 124 -4.73 11.17 6.10
CA GLY A 124 -5.78 11.81 5.29
C GLY A 124 -5.27 12.46 4.00
N GLU A 125 -3.96 12.38 3.73
CA GLU A 125 -3.31 12.97 2.57
C GLU A 125 -2.37 11.96 1.91
N ASP A 126 -1.07 12.00 2.20
CA ASP A 126 -0.03 11.29 1.44
C ASP A 126 0.90 10.41 2.28
N THR A 127 0.65 10.31 3.59
CA THR A 127 1.57 9.66 4.52
C THR A 127 0.89 8.58 5.35
N ILE A 128 1.50 7.40 5.37
CA ILE A 128 1.17 6.32 6.31
C ILE A 128 2.24 6.27 7.38
N VAL A 129 1.82 6.15 8.63
CA VAL A 129 2.68 5.85 9.77
C VAL A 129 2.25 4.52 10.37
N ALA A 130 3.18 3.61 10.64
CA ALA A 130 2.87 2.31 11.20
C ALA A 130 3.87 1.89 12.30
N ALA A 131 3.36 1.16 13.29
CA ALA A 131 4.15 0.48 14.28
C ALA A 131 4.51 -0.93 13.80
N PHE A 132 5.76 -1.33 14.01
CA PHE A 132 6.24 -2.69 13.74
C PHE A 132 6.32 -3.51 15.04
N TYR A 133 5.20 -3.97 15.58
CA TYR A 133 5.25 -4.80 16.80
C TYR A 133 5.75 -6.22 16.53
N ASN A 134 5.37 -6.80 15.39
CA ASN A 134 5.85 -8.11 14.94
C ASN A 134 5.62 -8.30 13.43
N ALA A 135 6.24 -9.35 12.88
CA ALA A 135 6.22 -9.66 11.45
C ALA A 135 4.84 -10.04 10.91
N GLN A 136 3.92 -10.48 11.76
CA GLN A 136 2.57 -10.86 11.39
C GLN A 136 1.62 -9.66 11.35
N GLN A 137 1.85 -8.64 12.18
CA GLN A 137 0.97 -7.48 12.31
C GLN A 137 1.29 -6.39 11.27
N LEU A 138 2.56 -6.13 10.97
CA LEU A 138 2.93 -5.04 10.05
C LEU A 138 2.22 -5.15 8.67
N PRO A 139 2.13 -6.34 8.03
CA PRO A 139 1.34 -6.50 6.80
C PRO A 139 -0.14 -6.12 6.95
N LEU A 140 -0.75 -6.45 8.09
CA LEU A 140 -2.18 -6.18 8.33
C LEU A 140 -2.44 -4.67 8.37
N THR A 141 -1.61 -3.95 9.10
CA THR A 141 -1.68 -2.50 9.19
C THR A 141 -1.37 -1.86 7.86
N PHE A 142 -0.31 -2.31 7.19
CA PHE A 142 0.05 -1.76 5.88
C PHE A 142 -1.11 -1.81 4.89
N HIS A 143 -1.79 -2.95 4.76
CA HIS A 143 -2.93 -3.07 3.84
C HIS A 143 -4.17 -2.28 4.28
N HIS A 144 -4.39 -2.17 5.59
CA HIS A 144 -5.46 -1.34 6.15
C HIS A 144 -5.23 0.14 5.79
N GLU A 145 -4.06 0.68 6.09
CA GLU A 145 -3.76 2.10 5.82
C GLU A 145 -3.62 2.42 4.33
N VAL A 146 -3.09 1.49 3.52
CA VAL A 146 -3.11 1.64 2.06
C VAL A 146 -4.53 1.72 1.54
N PHE A 147 -5.47 0.95 2.10
CA PHE A 147 -6.85 1.03 1.67
C PHE A 147 -7.48 2.38 2.03
N HIS A 148 -7.19 2.95 3.20
CA HIS A 148 -7.64 4.32 3.50
C HIS A 148 -7.16 5.35 2.47
N ALA A 149 -5.92 5.23 1.98
CA ALA A 149 -5.44 6.07 0.88
C ALA A 149 -6.20 5.82 -0.44
N VAL A 150 -6.51 4.56 -0.76
CA VAL A 150 -7.32 4.18 -1.94
C VAL A 150 -8.73 4.76 -1.85
N ASP A 151 -9.40 4.59 -0.72
CA ASP A 151 -10.74 5.11 -0.42
C ASP A 151 -10.77 6.65 -0.41
N GLY A 152 -9.68 7.25 0.07
CA GLY A 152 -9.44 8.69 -0.02
C GLY A 152 -9.11 9.21 -1.42
N THR A 153 -9.04 8.37 -2.46
CA THR A 153 -8.64 8.74 -3.83
C THR A 153 -9.79 8.53 -4.82
N ALA A 154 -10.12 9.59 -5.58
CA ALA A 154 -11.07 9.52 -6.68
C ALA A 154 -10.44 10.12 -7.95
N ASP A 155 -10.49 9.40 -9.06
CA ASP A 155 -9.90 9.81 -10.35
C ASP A 155 -8.41 10.24 -10.26
N GLY A 156 -7.66 9.61 -9.34
CA GLY A 156 -6.27 9.93 -9.06
C GLY A 156 -6.01 11.18 -8.22
N GLU A 157 -7.07 11.81 -7.70
CA GLU A 157 -6.96 12.88 -6.71
C GLU A 157 -7.24 12.35 -5.30
N THR A 158 -6.21 12.34 -4.45
CA THR A 158 -6.30 11.93 -3.06
C THR A 158 -6.63 13.12 -2.15
N HIS A 159 -7.71 13.01 -1.38
CA HIS A 159 -8.09 14.02 -0.41
C HIS A 159 -9.06 13.45 0.62
N ARG A 160 -8.90 13.82 1.89
CA ARG A 160 -9.80 13.47 3.00
C ARG A 160 -11.31 13.63 2.75
N ARG A 161 -11.74 14.50 1.82
CA ARG A 161 -13.16 14.70 1.48
C ARG A 161 -13.76 13.50 0.74
N HIS A 162 -12.92 12.67 0.12
CA HIS A 162 -13.35 11.48 -0.63
C HIS A 162 -13.52 10.26 0.27
N PHE A 163 -12.92 10.28 1.47
CA PHE A 163 -12.89 9.17 2.43
C PHE A 163 -14.26 8.62 2.88
N THR A 164 -15.33 9.40 2.72
CA THR A 164 -16.69 8.95 3.06
C THR A 164 -17.62 9.03 1.86
N SER A 165 -17.06 9.21 0.66
CA SER A 165 -17.84 9.49 -0.54
C SER A 165 -18.56 8.24 -1.07
N ASP A 166 -18.04 7.05 -0.77
CA ASP A 166 -18.60 5.77 -1.19
C ASP A 166 -19.28 4.98 -0.04
N ASP A 167 -19.31 5.51 1.19
CA ASP A 167 -19.93 4.83 2.35
C ASP A 167 -21.37 4.38 2.08
N ALA A 168 -22.18 5.26 1.48
CA ALA A 168 -23.56 4.93 1.11
C ALA A 168 -23.66 3.86 0.00
N ARG A 169 -22.63 3.73 -0.84
CA ARG A 169 -22.51 2.66 -1.84
C ARG A 169 -22.12 1.35 -1.16
N PHE A 170 -21.17 1.38 -0.22
CA PHE A 170 -20.75 0.24 0.58
C PHE A 170 -21.91 -0.33 1.40
N GLU A 171 -22.59 0.50 2.18
CA GLU A 171 -23.74 0.09 3.01
C GLU A 171 -24.86 -0.51 2.16
N ALA A 172 -25.17 0.09 1.00
CA ALA A 172 -26.17 -0.45 0.09
C ALA A 172 -25.75 -1.80 -0.54
N ALA A 173 -24.45 -2.04 -0.75
CA ALA A 173 -23.99 -3.36 -1.18
C ALA A 173 -24.15 -4.40 -0.07
N VAL A 174 -23.71 -4.08 1.15
CA VAL A 174 -23.75 -4.99 2.30
C VAL A 174 -25.19 -5.34 2.71
N SER A 175 -26.11 -4.37 2.65
CA SER A 175 -27.53 -4.58 2.95
C SER A 175 -28.29 -5.37 1.87
N GLY A 176 -27.68 -5.56 0.68
CA GLY A 176 -28.29 -6.20 -0.47
C GLY A 176 -29.21 -5.29 -1.28
N GLU A 177 -29.28 -3.99 -0.98
CA GLU A 177 -30.06 -3.02 -1.76
C GLU A 177 -29.46 -2.79 -3.16
N ARG A 178 -28.13 -2.68 -3.24
CA ARG A 178 -27.35 -2.50 -4.49
C ARG A 178 -26.16 -3.46 -4.51
N PRO A 179 -26.38 -4.78 -4.64
CA PRO A 179 -25.30 -5.75 -4.57
C PRO A 179 -24.38 -5.65 -5.80
N TYR A 180 -23.09 -5.82 -5.58
CA TYR A 180 -22.11 -6.08 -6.64
C TYR A 180 -22.37 -7.46 -7.26
N PRO A 181 -22.20 -7.60 -8.60
CA PRO A 181 -22.22 -8.90 -9.24
C PRO A 181 -21.02 -9.75 -8.79
N ALA A 182 -21.13 -11.06 -8.97
CA ALA A 182 -20.02 -11.98 -8.73
C ALA A 182 -18.75 -11.56 -9.48
N ALA A 183 -17.61 -11.71 -8.81
CA ALA A 183 -16.31 -11.49 -9.44
C ALA A 183 -16.13 -12.42 -10.65
N ARG A 184 -15.81 -11.86 -11.81
CA ARG A 184 -15.61 -12.62 -13.04
C ARG A 184 -14.21 -13.22 -13.04
N ILE A 185 -14.11 -14.51 -12.68
CA ILE A 185 -12.86 -15.27 -12.68
C ILE A 185 -13.04 -16.51 -13.57
N SER A 186 -12.02 -16.84 -14.37
CA SER A 186 -12.10 -17.99 -15.27
C SER A 186 -12.25 -19.31 -14.49
N ALA A 187 -12.91 -20.31 -15.09
CA ALA A 187 -13.09 -21.61 -14.44
C ALA A 187 -11.74 -22.27 -14.07
N SER A 188 -10.73 -22.11 -14.92
CA SER A 188 -9.37 -22.57 -14.65
C SER A 188 -8.72 -21.87 -13.47
N ASP A 189 -8.91 -20.55 -13.35
CA ASP A 189 -8.36 -19.78 -12.23
C ASP A 189 -9.09 -20.11 -10.93
N LEU A 190 -10.42 -20.26 -10.96
CA LEU A 190 -11.18 -20.71 -9.79
C LEU A 190 -10.67 -22.08 -9.29
N ALA A 191 -10.43 -23.03 -10.19
CA ALA A 191 -9.88 -24.34 -9.81
C ALA A 191 -8.44 -24.24 -9.26
N ALA A 192 -7.64 -23.27 -9.74
CA ALA A 192 -6.30 -23.04 -9.22
C ALA A 192 -6.31 -22.35 -7.86
N LEU A 193 -7.20 -21.37 -7.66
CA LEU A 193 -7.39 -20.68 -6.38
C LEU A 193 -7.87 -21.66 -5.31
N GLU A 194 -8.79 -22.57 -5.65
CA GLU A 194 -9.31 -23.59 -4.74
C GLU A 194 -8.22 -24.52 -4.19
N LYS A 195 -7.16 -24.78 -4.98
CA LYS A 195 -6.00 -25.56 -4.51
C LYS A 195 -5.10 -24.79 -3.53
N ARG A 196 -5.19 -23.46 -3.50
CA ARG A 196 -4.42 -22.58 -2.61
C ARG A 196 -5.21 -22.05 -1.42
N ALA A 197 -6.53 -22.16 -1.48
CA ALA A 197 -7.44 -21.68 -0.45
C ALA A 197 -7.30 -22.51 0.84
N ALA A 198 -7.41 -21.82 1.98
CA ALA A 198 -7.44 -22.46 3.30
C ALA A 198 -8.88 -22.79 3.75
N GLY A 199 -9.90 -22.47 2.95
CA GLY A 199 -11.32 -22.65 3.28
C GLY A 199 -11.87 -21.56 4.18
N ARG A 200 -11.22 -20.39 4.24
CA ARG A 200 -11.70 -19.25 5.04
C ARG A 200 -12.90 -18.61 4.37
N VAL A 201 -13.90 -18.23 5.16
CA VAL A 201 -15.10 -17.55 4.66
C VAL A 201 -15.41 -16.37 5.58
N LEU A 202 -15.41 -15.18 5.02
CA LEU A 202 -15.88 -13.97 5.69
C LEU A 202 -17.41 -13.92 5.56
N ARG A 203 -18.13 -14.34 6.60
CA ARG A 203 -19.61 -14.33 6.54
C ARG A 203 -20.18 -12.92 6.67
N ASP A 204 -19.57 -12.11 7.52
CA ASP A 204 -20.02 -10.76 7.85
C ASP A 204 -18.84 -9.79 7.97
N ALA A 205 -18.76 -8.96 9.01
CA ALA A 205 -17.62 -8.08 9.27
C ALA A 205 -16.38 -8.85 9.76
N VAL A 206 -15.19 -8.27 9.58
CA VAL A 206 -13.91 -8.91 9.92
C VAL A 206 -13.68 -8.97 11.44
N GLY A 207 -14.20 -8.00 12.19
CA GLY A 207 -14.15 -7.97 13.64
C GLY A 207 -14.87 -6.75 14.22
N ASP A 208 -14.82 -6.59 15.55
CA ASP A 208 -15.56 -5.55 16.26
C ASP A 208 -15.15 -4.12 15.88
N TYR A 209 -13.89 -3.93 15.44
CA TYR A 209 -13.39 -2.63 15.02
C TYR A 209 -14.10 -2.08 13.78
N CYS A 210 -14.67 -2.94 12.94
CA CYS A 210 -15.52 -2.56 11.81
C CYS A 210 -16.76 -1.74 12.25
N ALA A 211 -17.19 -1.84 13.52
CA ALA A 211 -18.32 -1.08 14.03
C ALA A 211 -18.01 0.41 14.31
N LYS A 212 -16.73 0.82 14.20
CA LYS A 212 -16.30 2.21 14.44
C LYS A 212 -16.93 3.18 13.43
N ASN A 213 -16.84 2.87 12.14
CA ASN A 213 -17.49 3.57 11.03
C ASN A 213 -17.35 2.74 9.74
N PRO A 214 -18.07 3.06 8.65
CA PRO A 214 -17.98 2.33 7.40
C PRO A 214 -16.56 2.27 6.81
N GLY A 215 -15.81 3.39 6.75
CA GLY A 215 -14.43 3.40 6.24
C GLY A 215 -13.49 2.43 6.96
N GLU A 216 -13.65 2.25 8.27
CA GLU A 216 -12.92 1.24 9.05
C GLU A 216 -13.36 -0.19 8.70
N ASP A 217 -14.66 -0.45 8.47
CA ASP A 217 -15.14 -1.75 7.96
C ASP A 217 -14.53 -2.06 6.58
N GLN A 218 -14.43 -1.05 5.71
CA GLN A 218 -13.81 -1.19 4.39
C GLN A 218 -12.30 -1.52 4.52
N ALA A 219 -11.54 -0.77 5.31
CA ALA A 219 -10.11 -0.99 5.51
C ALA A 219 -9.80 -2.33 6.22
N GLU A 220 -10.62 -2.73 7.18
CA GLU A 220 -10.55 -4.04 7.82
C GLU A 220 -10.84 -5.18 6.83
N THR A 221 -11.80 -4.96 5.91
CA THR A 221 -12.07 -5.88 4.80
C THR A 221 -10.89 -5.95 3.84
N ALA A 222 -10.23 -4.84 3.53
CA ALA A 222 -9.07 -4.80 2.66
C ALA A 222 -7.87 -5.57 3.24
N ARG A 223 -7.57 -5.42 4.55
CA ARG A 223 -6.55 -6.28 5.18
C ARG A 223 -6.95 -7.76 5.16
N HIS A 224 -8.23 -8.08 5.31
CA HIS A 224 -8.70 -9.47 5.21
C HIS A 224 -8.48 -10.02 3.80
N LEU A 225 -8.89 -9.27 2.77
CA LEU A 225 -8.67 -9.60 1.37
C LEU A 225 -7.19 -9.88 1.10
N MET A 226 -6.29 -8.98 1.49
CA MET A 226 -4.86 -9.11 1.18
C MET A 226 -4.17 -10.26 1.91
N THR A 227 -4.70 -10.70 3.05
CA THR A 227 -4.13 -11.81 3.85
C THR A 227 -4.80 -13.16 3.62
N ALA A 228 -5.96 -13.18 2.98
CA ALA A 228 -6.71 -14.38 2.62
C ALA A 228 -7.05 -14.39 1.12
N LEU A 229 -6.16 -13.84 0.27
CA LEU A 229 -6.45 -13.51 -1.13
C LEU A 229 -7.08 -14.67 -1.94
N PRO A 230 -6.58 -15.92 -1.89
CA PRO A 230 -7.22 -17.02 -2.61
C PRO A 230 -8.65 -17.31 -2.12
N ASP A 231 -8.85 -17.32 -0.80
CA ASP A 231 -10.14 -17.58 -0.17
C ASP A 231 -11.15 -16.47 -0.49
N ALA A 232 -10.73 -15.21 -0.36
CA ALA A 232 -11.56 -14.03 -0.60
C ALA A 232 -12.02 -13.94 -2.06
N LEU A 233 -11.13 -14.20 -3.03
CA LEU A 233 -11.46 -14.21 -4.46
C LEU A 233 -12.43 -15.34 -4.83
N LEU A 234 -12.24 -16.55 -4.29
CA LEU A 234 -13.18 -17.65 -4.47
C LEU A 234 -14.55 -17.32 -3.92
N GLN A 235 -14.59 -16.76 -2.71
CA GLN A 235 -15.83 -16.35 -2.07
C GLN A 235 -16.56 -15.28 -2.89
N ALA A 236 -15.86 -14.23 -3.32
CA ALA A 236 -16.42 -13.14 -4.13
C ALA A 236 -17.00 -13.63 -5.47
N ALA A 237 -16.42 -14.68 -6.06
CA ALA A 237 -16.89 -15.28 -7.30
C ALA A 237 -18.04 -16.30 -7.10
N ARG A 238 -17.99 -17.12 -6.05
CA ARG A 238 -18.91 -18.26 -5.88
C ARG A 238 -20.08 -17.98 -4.96
N ARG A 239 -19.96 -17.01 -4.05
CA ARG A 239 -20.93 -16.71 -3.01
C ARG A 239 -21.19 -15.20 -2.90
N PRO A 240 -21.50 -14.50 -4.01
CA PRO A 240 -21.67 -13.05 -4.00
C PRO A 240 -22.80 -12.60 -3.06
N GLU A 241 -23.74 -13.47 -2.71
CA GLU A 241 -24.89 -13.17 -1.85
C GLU A 241 -24.56 -12.93 -0.37
N LEU A 242 -23.35 -13.26 0.09
CA LEU A 242 -22.98 -13.02 1.50
C LEU A 242 -22.63 -11.55 1.76
N PRO A 243 -23.00 -11.00 2.93
CA PRO A 243 -22.55 -9.66 3.34
C PRO A 243 -21.03 -9.49 3.27
N GLY A 244 -20.26 -10.46 3.78
CA GLY A 244 -18.79 -10.41 3.67
C GLY A 244 -18.26 -10.47 2.23
N SER A 245 -18.97 -11.14 1.30
CA SER A 245 -18.61 -11.11 -0.13
C SER A 245 -18.86 -9.74 -0.74
N GLN A 246 -19.95 -9.07 -0.35
CA GLN A 246 -20.26 -7.73 -0.82
C GLN A 246 -19.23 -6.70 -0.34
N ARG A 247 -18.72 -6.84 0.90
CA ARG A 247 -17.58 -6.04 1.38
C ARG A 247 -16.33 -6.26 0.52
N ILE A 248 -15.98 -7.52 0.26
CA ILE A 248 -14.82 -7.87 -0.58
C ILE A 248 -14.96 -7.32 -1.99
N LEU A 249 -16.14 -7.44 -2.60
CA LEU A 249 -16.43 -6.95 -3.95
C LEU A 249 -16.36 -5.42 -4.02
N HIS A 250 -16.83 -4.72 -2.99
CA HIS A 250 -16.68 -3.27 -2.86
C HIS A 250 -15.21 -2.86 -2.83
N VAL A 251 -14.42 -3.44 -1.92
CA VAL A 251 -12.97 -3.18 -1.82
C VAL A 251 -12.24 -3.44 -3.14
N LEU A 252 -12.56 -4.54 -3.83
CA LEU A 252 -11.98 -4.84 -5.15
C LEU A 252 -12.34 -3.79 -6.21
N ALA A 253 -13.55 -3.23 -6.15
CA ALA A 253 -13.96 -2.15 -7.04
C ALA A 253 -13.21 -0.85 -6.71
N SER A 254 -13.13 -0.45 -5.43
CA SER A 254 -12.41 0.76 -4.99
C SER A 254 -10.94 0.74 -5.43
N TYR A 255 -10.26 -0.40 -5.31
CA TYR A 255 -8.90 -0.56 -5.83
C TYR A 255 -8.78 -0.25 -7.34
N GLY A 256 -9.73 -0.75 -8.13
CA GLY A 256 -9.75 -0.55 -9.58
C GLY A 256 -10.15 0.87 -10.00
N GLU A 257 -11.02 1.51 -9.23
CA GLU A 257 -11.64 2.81 -9.55
C GLU A 257 -10.85 4.01 -9.03
N ALA A 258 -10.02 3.84 -8.00
CA ALA A 258 -9.27 4.96 -7.40
C ALA A 258 -8.38 5.73 -8.40
N VAL A 259 -7.80 5.04 -9.38
CA VAL A 259 -6.91 5.63 -10.41
C VAL A 259 -7.15 5.00 -11.77
N GLU A 260 -6.89 5.74 -12.84
CA GLU A 260 -6.95 5.18 -14.20
C GLU A 260 -6.01 3.98 -14.35
N GLY A 261 -6.58 2.83 -14.73
CA GLY A 261 -5.84 1.58 -14.86
C GLY A 261 -5.42 0.95 -13.52
N GLY A 262 -6.18 1.22 -12.45
CA GLY A 262 -6.04 0.53 -11.16
C GLY A 262 -6.18 -1.00 -11.27
N PRO A 263 -5.72 -1.76 -10.26
CA PRO A 263 -5.77 -3.22 -10.27
C PRO A 263 -7.21 -3.73 -10.24
N GLY A 264 -7.58 -4.50 -11.27
CA GLY A 264 -8.84 -5.24 -11.31
C GLY A 264 -8.77 -6.58 -10.57
N VAL A 265 -9.85 -7.36 -10.65
CA VAL A 265 -9.92 -8.71 -10.06
C VAL A 265 -8.83 -9.63 -10.63
N ASP A 266 -8.55 -9.54 -11.92
CA ASP A 266 -7.53 -10.32 -12.61
C ASP A 266 -6.14 -10.10 -12.00
N TRP A 267 -5.81 -8.85 -11.65
CA TRP A 267 -4.58 -8.51 -10.94
C TRP A 267 -4.40 -9.34 -9.67
N PHE A 268 -5.41 -9.33 -8.81
CA PHE A 268 -5.38 -10.05 -7.54
C PHE A 268 -5.40 -11.57 -7.72
N VAL A 269 -6.04 -12.09 -8.77
CA VAL A 269 -5.94 -13.51 -9.14
C VAL A 269 -4.50 -13.90 -9.48
N HIS A 270 -3.79 -13.08 -10.26
CA HIS A 270 -2.38 -13.33 -10.58
C HIS A 270 -1.50 -13.33 -9.33
N VAL A 271 -1.70 -12.36 -8.43
CA VAL A 271 -1.00 -12.27 -7.15
C VAL A 271 -1.27 -13.50 -6.28
N ALA A 272 -2.54 -13.89 -6.10
CA ALA A 272 -2.94 -15.06 -5.30
C ALA A 272 -2.34 -16.38 -5.82
N LEU A 273 -2.24 -16.50 -7.14
CA LEU A 273 -1.65 -17.66 -7.81
C LEU A 273 -0.13 -17.59 -7.91
N GLY A 274 0.52 -16.57 -7.36
CA GLY A 274 1.97 -16.40 -7.38
C GLY A 274 2.52 -16.48 -8.80
N ARG A 275 1.75 -16.02 -9.78
CA ARG A 275 2.21 -15.97 -11.16
C ARG A 275 3.21 -14.84 -11.22
N GLU A 276 4.46 -15.15 -11.52
CA GLU A 276 5.39 -14.12 -11.96
C GLU A 276 4.70 -13.36 -13.08
N ARG A 277 4.62 -12.03 -12.95
CA ARG A 277 4.16 -11.22 -14.06
C ARG A 277 5.05 -11.59 -15.24
N ALA A 278 4.44 -12.07 -16.32
CA ALA A 278 5.01 -11.80 -17.61
C ALA A 278 5.09 -10.27 -17.66
N THR A 279 6.29 -9.72 -17.53
CA THR A 279 6.50 -8.30 -17.77
C THR A 279 5.95 -8.00 -19.16
N PRO A 280 5.56 -6.76 -19.51
CA PRO A 280 5.12 -6.47 -20.88
C PRO A 280 6.09 -7.06 -21.92
N GLU A 281 7.39 -7.06 -21.63
CA GLU A 281 8.45 -7.73 -22.41
C GLU A 281 8.35 -9.27 -22.37
N GLY A 282 8.13 -9.87 -21.21
CA GLY A 282 7.90 -11.32 -21.08
C GLY A 282 6.65 -11.78 -21.83
N ARG A 283 5.56 -11.01 -21.75
CA ARG A 283 4.29 -11.29 -22.42
C ARG A 283 4.40 -11.06 -23.92
N LEU A 284 5.10 -10.01 -24.35
CA LEU A 284 5.45 -9.82 -25.75
C LEU A 284 6.36 -10.95 -26.25
N GLY A 285 7.28 -11.43 -25.43
CA GLY A 285 8.08 -12.62 -25.70
C GLY A 285 7.23 -13.87 -25.91
N GLU A 286 6.25 -14.13 -25.04
CA GLU A 286 5.29 -15.24 -25.19
C GLU A 286 4.41 -15.08 -26.43
N LEU A 287 3.93 -13.87 -26.71
CA LEU A 287 3.14 -13.56 -27.91
C LEU A 287 3.95 -13.69 -29.20
N ALA A 288 5.26 -13.46 -29.14
CA ALA A 288 6.19 -13.66 -30.25
C ALA A 288 6.52 -15.14 -30.51
N VAL A 289 6.22 -16.05 -29.57
CA VAL A 289 6.39 -17.49 -29.76
C VAL A 289 5.12 -18.08 -30.41
N GLY A 290 5.27 -18.49 -31.67
CA GLY A 290 4.22 -19.13 -32.46
C GLY A 290 3.46 -18.17 -33.40
N PRO A 291 2.48 -18.67 -34.17
CA PRO A 291 1.71 -17.84 -35.09
C PRO A 291 0.93 -16.75 -34.35
N LEU A 292 1.08 -15.51 -34.79
CA LEU A 292 0.27 -14.37 -34.37
C LEU A 292 -1.04 -14.39 -35.16
N ASP A 293 -2.11 -14.89 -34.55
CA ASP A 293 -3.47 -14.65 -35.05
C ASP A 293 -3.92 -13.22 -34.73
N ASP A 294 -5.07 -12.82 -35.28
CA ASP A 294 -5.59 -11.45 -35.14
C ASP A 294 -5.83 -11.06 -33.68
N ALA A 295 -6.20 -12.01 -32.82
CA ALA A 295 -6.45 -11.77 -31.40
C ALA A 295 -5.13 -11.53 -30.65
N ARG A 296 -4.12 -12.38 -30.87
CA ARG A 296 -2.78 -12.23 -30.29
C ARG A 296 -2.09 -10.96 -30.81
N ALA A 297 -2.32 -10.59 -32.07
CA ALA A 297 -1.79 -9.36 -32.64
C ALA A 297 -2.46 -8.11 -32.05
N ALA A 298 -3.77 -8.16 -31.77
CA ALA A 298 -4.46 -7.09 -31.04
C ALA A 298 -3.92 -6.96 -29.60
N GLU A 299 -3.76 -8.07 -28.89
CA GLU A 299 -3.17 -8.10 -27.54
C GLU A 299 -1.75 -7.53 -27.52
N ALA A 300 -0.89 -7.93 -28.46
CA ALA A 300 0.47 -7.42 -28.57
C ALA A 300 0.51 -5.90 -28.84
N ARG A 301 -0.33 -5.39 -29.74
CA ARG A 301 -0.42 -3.95 -30.02
C ARG A 301 -0.84 -3.15 -28.80
N ASP A 302 -1.83 -3.65 -28.06
CA ASP A 302 -2.30 -2.99 -26.84
C ASP A 302 -1.23 -3.01 -25.74
N LEU A 303 -0.52 -4.13 -25.56
CA LEU A 303 0.62 -4.23 -24.64
C LEU A 303 1.74 -3.26 -24.99
N ILE A 304 2.13 -3.17 -26.28
CA ILE A 304 3.14 -2.22 -26.76
C ILE A 304 2.69 -0.78 -26.51
N ALA A 305 1.42 -0.46 -26.80
CA ALA A 305 0.89 0.88 -26.58
C ALA A 305 0.89 1.26 -25.10
N ARG A 306 0.46 0.35 -24.21
CA ARG A 306 0.52 0.54 -22.74
C ARG A 306 1.96 0.72 -22.26
N TYR A 307 2.88 -0.09 -22.77
CA TYR A 307 4.30 0.00 -22.41
C TYR A 307 4.93 1.32 -22.86
N ALA A 308 4.67 1.74 -24.11
CA ALA A 308 5.16 2.99 -24.65
C ALA A 308 4.59 4.21 -23.91
N ARG A 309 3.31 4.16 -23.48
CA ARG A 309 2.71 5.18 -22.61
C ARG A 309 3.37 5.25 -21.25
N ALA A 310 3.56 4.10 -20.60
CA ALA A 310 4.17 4.01 -19.28
C ALA A 310 5.62 4.54 -19.24
N ASN A 311 6.34 4.46 -20.37
CA ASN A 311 7.73 4.92 -20.49
C ASN A 311 7.87 6.29 -21.17
N GLY A 312 6.78 7.04 -21.36
CA GLY A 312 6.82 8.38 -21.97
C GLY A 312 7.23 8.40 -23.46
N ALA A 313 7.17 7.25 -24.13
CA ALA A 313 7.58 7.10 -25.53
C ALA A 313 6.48 7.46 -26.54
N LEU A 314 5.25 7.71 -26.09
CA LEU A 314 4.14 8.20 -26.92
C LEU A 314 3.53 9.48 -26.31
N PRO A 315 3.42 10.59 -27.08
CA PRO A 315 2.67 11.77 -26.65
C PRO A 315 1.18 11.46 -26.52
N ALA A 316 0.53 11.97 -25.46
CA ALA A 316 -0.90 11.76 -25.17
C ALA A 316 -1.86 12.17 -26.32
N ALA A 317 -1.40 13.01 -27.26
CA ALA A 317 -2.22 13.64 -28.29
C ALA A 317 -2.38 12.84 -29.61
N GLN A 318 -1.83 11.63 -29.75
CA GLN A 318 -2.02 10.78 -30.94
C GLN A 318 -3.06 9.65 -30.71
N ALA A 319 -3.95 9.81 -29.74
CA ALA A 319 -4.85 8.78 -29.23
C ALA A 319 -6.33 8.94 -29.66
N ALA A 320 -6.59 9.07 -30.97
CA ALA A 320 -7.91 8.84 -31.57
C ALA A 320 -7.76 7.99 -32.84
#